data_AF-A0A924Z5H8-F1
#
_entry.id   AF-A0A924Z5H8-F1
#
_cell.length_a   1.000
_cell.length_b   1.000
_cell.length_c   1.000
_cell.angle_alpha   90.00
_cell.angle_beta   90.00
_cell.angle_gamma   90.00
#
_symmetry.space_group_name_H-M   'P 1'
#
loop_
_entity.id
_entity.type
_entity.pdbx_description
1 polymer ?
#
loop_
_entity_poly.entity_id
_entity_poly.type
_entity_poly.pdbx_seq_one_letter_code
_entity_poly.pdbx_strand_id
1 'polypeptide(L)' 'MFNPRLHNWAGHFTWTADGTRMVRLTPMGRATCDRLDVNDDRYQGERSITEARSLWVEAGWHPPGDDPRQSE' A
#
# COMPACT_ATOMS: atom_id res chain seq x y z
N MET A 1 14.79 2.63 -4.50
CA MET A 1 13.98 1.86 -3.53
C MET A 1 13.82 2.70 -2.26
N PHE A 2 12.68 2.59 -1.58
CA PHE A 2 12.36 3.34 -0.36
C PHE A 2 13.23 2.90 0.82
N ASN A 3 13.51 3.83 1.74
CA ASN A 3 14.24 3.57 2.97
C ASN A 3 13.52 4.32 4.11
N PRO A 4 12.86 3.61 5.05
CA PRO A 4 12.08 4.25 6.11
C PRO A 4 12.91 5.09 7.09
N ARG A 5 14.23 4.94 7.10
CA ARG A 5 15.12 5.77 7.95
C ARG A 5 15.47 7.12 7.32
N LEU A 6 15.30 7.26 6.01
CA LEU A 6 15.72 8.44 5.26
C LEU A 6 14.57 9.15 4.55
N HIS A 7 13.47 8.44 4.27
CA HIS A 7 12.40 8.91 3.40
C HIS A 7 11.07 8.90 4.15
N ASN A 8 10.27 9.96 3.93
CA ASN A 8 8.91 10.05 4.46
C ASN A 8 7.97 9.18 3.62
N TRP A 9 7.25 8.27 4.28
CA TRP A 9 6.28 7.38 3.65
C TRP A 9 5.23 8.12 2.80
N ALA A 10 4.57 9.14 3.36
CA ALA A 10 3.50 9.89 2.70
C ALA A 10 3.96 10.67 1.44
N GLY A 11 5.27 10.89 1.29
CA GLY A 11 5.83 11.49 0.07
C GLY A 11 6.00 10.52 -1.10
N HIS A 12 5.95 9.20 -0.85
CA HIS A 12 6.18 8.18 -1.86
C HIS A 12 4.98 7.28 -2.11
N PHE A 13 4.06 7.20 -1.15
CA PHE A 13 2.98 6.25 -1.10
C PHE A 13 1.68 6.88 -0.61
N THR A 14 0.56 6.36 -1.11
CA THR A 14 -0.79 6.62 -0.60
C THR A 14 -1.62 5.36 -0.77
N TRP A 15 -2.61 5.15 0.09
CA TRP A 15 -3.58 4.07 -0.10
C TRP A 15 -4.66 4.48 -1.10
N THR A 16 -5.25 3.49 -1.77
CA THR A 16 -6.55 3.65 -2.45
C THR A 16 -7.63 4.05 -1.45
N ALA A 17 -8.74 4.60 -1.93
CA ALA A 17 -9.85 5.06 -1.08
C ALA A 17 -10.40 3.94 -0.19
N ASP A 18 -10.49 2.72 -0.72
CA ASP A 18 -10.88 1.50 0.00
C ASP A 18 -9.81 0.95 0.96
N GLY A 19 -8.60 1.54 0.98
CA GLY A 19 -7.52 1.13 1.88
C GLY A 19 -6.86 -0.21 1.55
N THR A 20 -7.19 -0.86 0.43
CA THR A 20 -6.72 -2.23 0.16
C THR A 20 -5.40 -2.27 -0.60
N ARG A 21 -5.10 -1.23 -1.39
CA ARG A 21 -3.98 -1.21 -2.33
C ARG A 21 -3.06 -0.01 -2.10
N MET A 22 -1.77 -0.28 -2.24
CA MET A 22 -0.73 0.74 -2.23
C MET A 22 -0.60 1.43 -3.59
N VAL A 23 -0.72 2.74 -3.61
CA VAL A 23 -0.49 3.58 -4.79
C VAL A 23 0.89 4.23 -4.68
N ARG A 24 1.63 4.20 -5.80
CA ARG A 24 3.02 4.66 -5.88
C ARG A 24 3.07 6.04 -6.51
N LEU A 25 3.49 7.06 -5.76
CA LEU A 25 3.54 8.44 -6.24
C LEU A 25 4.84 8.78 -6.98
N THR A 26 5.92 8.06 -6.69
CA THR A 26 7.27 8.38 -7.17
C THR A 26 7.95 7.18 -7.85
N PRO A 27 9.00 7.39 -8.67
CA PRO A 27 9.82 6.30 -9.21
C PRO A 27 10.39 5.40 -8.11
N MET A 28 10.75 5.98 -6.96
CA MET A 28 11.23 5.22 -5.81
C MET A 28 10.14 4.31 -5.22
N GLY A 29 8.92 4.83 -5.09
CA GLY A 29 7.77 4.05 -4.66
C GLY A 29 7.46 2.91 -5.62
N ARG A 30 7.50 3.17 -6.93
CA ARG A 30 7.34 2.15 -7.98
C ARG A 30 8.38 1.04 -7.85
N ALA A 31 9.66 1.40 -7.86
CA ALA A 31 10.74 0.42 -7.69
C ALA A 31 10.61 -0.41 -6.40
N THR A 32 10.05 0.16 -5.32
CA THR A 32 9.81 -0.56 -4.06
C THR A 32 8.68 -1.57 -4.21
N CYS A 33 7.53 -1.15 -4.74
CA CYS A 33 6.39 -2.03 -4.94
C CYS A 33 6.68 -3.12 -5.97
N ASP A 34 7.34 -2.79 -7.08
CA ASP A 34 7.70 -3.74 -8.12
C ASP A 34 8.67 -4.80 -7.58
N ARG A 35 9.61 -4.39 -6.71
CA ARG A 35 10.60 -5.31 -6.13
C ARG A 35 10.02 -6.20 -5.03
N LEU A 36 9.11 -5.67 -4.22
CA LEU A 36 8.56 -6.33 -3.02
C LEU A 36 7.18 -6.95 -3.21
N ASP A 37 6.48 -6.63 -4.31
CA ASP A 37 5.11 -7.07 -4.57
C ASP A 37 4.11 -6.74 -3.45
N VAL A 38 4.17 -5.52 -2.91
CA VAL A 38 3.38 -5.12 -1.72
C VAL A 38 1.85 -5.16 -1.89
N ASN A 39 1.39 -5.38 -3.12
CA ASN A 39 -0.01 -5.50 -3.51
C ASN A 39 -0.33 -6.87 -4.09
N ASP A 40 0.57 -7.86 -3.97
CA ASP A 40 0.43 -9.23 -4.51
C ASP A 40 0.08 -9.34 -6.01
N ASP A 41 0.36 -8.29 -6.80
CA ASP A 41 -0.03 -8.18 -8.21
C ASP A 41 0.67 -9.23 -9.11
N ARG A 42 1.80 -9.81 -8.67
CA ARG A 42 2.55 -10.82 -9.45
C ARG A 42 2.27 -12.25 -9.03
N TYR A 43 1.56 -12.46 -7.91
CA TYR A 43 1.22 -13.79 -7.44
C TYR A 43 0.00 -14.31 -8.21
N GLN A 44 0.12 -15.46 -8.87
CA GLN A 44 -0.96 -16.03 -9.69
C GLN A 44 -2.01 -16.82 -8.88
N GLY A 45 -1.81 -16.95 -7.56
CA GLY A 45 -2.74 -17.61 -6.64
C GLY A 45 -3.61 -16.61 -5.91
N GLU A 46 -3.89 -16.90 -4.63
CA GLU A 46 -4.69 -16.03 -3.76
C GLU A 46 -3.98 -14.71 -3.48
N ARG A 47 -4.76 -13.61 -3.55
CA ARG A 47 -4.27 -12.25 -3.28
C ARG A 47 -4.27 -11.97 -1.79
N SER A 48 -3.50 -12.79 -1.07
CA SER A 48 -3.49 -12.86 0.40
C SER A 48 -3.24 -11.51 1.08
N ILE A 49 -2.46 -10.60 0.48
CA ILE A 49 -2.17 -9.29 1.07
C ILE A 49 -3.39 -8.38 0.92
N THR A 50 -3.94 -8.26 -0.29
CA THR A 50 -5.09 -7.38 -0.51
C THR A 50 -6.37 -7.92 0.14
N GLU A 51 -6.55 -9.24 0.19
CA GLU A 51 -7.66 -9.90 0.90
C GLU A 51 -7.57 -9.72 2.42
N ALA A 52 -6.40 -9.92 3.02
CA ALA A 52 -6.21 -9.65 4.45
C ALA A 52 -6.48 -8.17 4.79
N ARG A 53 -6.03 -7.23 3.93
CA ARG A 53 -6.32 -5.80 4.12
C ARG A 53 -7.81 -5.50 4.02
N SER A 54 -8.55 -6.12 3.10
CA SER A 54 -10.01 -5.96 3.04
C SER A 54 -10.68 -6.34 4.36
N LEU A 55 -10.28 -7.46 4.97
CA LEU A 55 -10.78 -7.88 6.29
C LEU A 55 -10.39 -6.90 7.40
N TRP A 56 -9.18 -6.34 7.35
CA TRP A 56 -8.73 -5.35 8.33
C TRP A 56 -9.40 -3.99 8.16
N VAL A 57 -9.75 -3.61 6.93
CA VAL A 57 -10.56 -2.42 6.64
C VAL A 57 -11.96 -2.60 7.21
N GLU A 58 -12.58 -3.76 7.00
CA GLU A 58 -13.89 -4.09 7.59
C GLU A 58 -13.85 -4.07 9.12
N ALA A 59 -12.76 -4.55 9.72
CA ALA A 59 -12.54 -4.49 11.17
C ALA A 59 -12.12 -3.10 11.70
N GLY A 60 -11.89 -2.11 10.83
CA GLY A 60 -11.43 -0.77 11.19
C GLY A 60 -9.97 -0.69 11.69
N TRP A 61 -9.15 -1.71 11.42
CA TRP A 61 -7.73 -1.75 11.80
C TRP A 61 -6.81 -1.13 10.74
N HIS A 62 -7.29 -0.98 9.51
CA HIS A 62 -6.49 -0.56 8.37
C HIS A 62 -7.26 0.40 7.44
N PRO A 63 -6.58 1.36 6.80
CA PRO A 63 -5.22 1.83 7.10
C PRO A 63 -5.18 2.70 8.37
N PRO A 64 -3.97 3.02 8.91
CA PRO A 64 -3.85 3.99 10.00
C PRO A 64 -4.49 5.33 9.63
N GLY A 65 -5.16 5.98 10.59
CA GLY A 65 -5.92 7.21 10.32
C GLY A 65 -5.07 8.37 9.77
N ASP A 66 -3.79 8.44 10.14
CA ASP A 66 -2.85 9.47 9.71
C ASP A 66 -2.17 9.16 8.36
N ASP A 67 -2.40 7.97 7.80
CA ASP A 67 -1.79 7.54 6.54
C ASP A 67 -2.59 8.11 5.35
N PRO A 68 -1.95 8.64 4.28
CA PRO A 68 -2.68 9.29 3.22
C PRO A 68 -3.50 8.29 2.42
N ARG A 69 -4.71 8.73 2.06
CA ARG A 69 -5.68 8.00 1.24
C ARG A 69 -6.15 8.88 0.10
N GLN A 70 -6.40 8.26 -1.05
CA GLN A 70 -7.13 8.91 -2.12
C GLN A 70 -8.55 9.25 -1.66
N SER A 71 -9.06 10.40 -2.08
CA SER A 71 -10.49 10.72 -1.96
C SER A 71 -11.30 9.81 -2.89
N GLU A 72 -12.53 9.48 -2.48
CA GLU A 72 -13.54 8.85 -3.37
C GLU A 72 -13.96 9.79 -4.51
#